data_AF-A0A3M1EY10-F1
#
_entry.id   AF-A0A3M1EY10-F1
#
_cell.length_a   1.000
_cell.length_b   1.000
_cell.length_c   1.000
_cell.angle_alpha   90.00
_cell.angle_beta   90.00
_cell.angle_gamma   90.00
#
_symmetry.space_group_name_H-M   'P 1'
#
loop_
_entity.id
_entity.type
_entity.pdbx_description
1 polymer ?
#
loop_
_entity_poly.entity_id
_entity_poly.type
_entity_poly.pdbx_seq_one_letter_code
_entity_poly.pdbx_strand_id
1 'polypeptide(L)'
;MKFPYGLCDFRSIIEDGYFYVDRTDHIRRIEETGRTLLFLRPRRFGKSLLLSMLQNYYDVTRAEEFEDLFGHLAIGRNPTPLHNRYFILIWDFSCVDPYGSVAEIKRSLFNHVNASIKSFSSDYREQL
;
A
#
# COMPACT_ATOMS: atom_id res chain seq x y z
N MET A 1 -1.25 16.78 19.50
CA MET A 1 -1.79 15.73 18.60
C MET A 1 -1.68 16.25 17.17
N LYS A 2 -0.96 15.53 16.29
CA LYS A 2 -0.66 15.97 14.91
C LYS A 2 -1.57 15.23 13.94
N PHE A 3 -2.56 15.88 13.33
CA PHE A 3 -3.50 15.19 12.44
C PHE A 3 -2.95 15.05 11.01
N PRO A 4 -3.03 13.86 10.39
CA PRO A 4 -2.51 13.61 9.05
C PRO A 4 -3.50 14.09 7.96
N TYR A 5 -3.70 15.40 7.84
CA TYR A 5 -4.66 15.94 6.87
C TYR A 5 -4.14 15.80 5.44
N GLY A 6 -4.79 14.96 4.64
CA GLY A 6 -4.39 14.69 3.24
C GLY A 6 -3.20 13.75 3.09
N LEU A 7 -2.56 13.35 4.19
CA LEU A 7 -1.47 12.38 4.20
C LEU A 7 -2.07 10.97 4.20
N CYS A 8 -1.71 10.17 3.18
CA CYS A 8 -2.18 8.79 3.01
C CYS A 8 -1.03 7.77 3.07
N ASP A 9 0.20 8.23 3.29
CA ASP A 9 1.34 7.35 3.44
C ASP A 9 1.44 6.87 4.90
N PHE A 10 1.25 5.57 5.09
CA PHE A 10 1.24 4.94 6.41
C PHE A 10 2.59 5.08 7.11
N ARG A 11 3.68 4.86 6.37
CA ARG A 11 5.05 4.97 6.89
C ARG A 11 5.30 6.36 7.49
N SER A 12 5.08 7.42 6.72
CA SER A 12 5.22 8.81 7.16
C SER A 12 4.34 9.11 8.37
N ILE A 13 3.12 8.56 8.42
CA ILE A 13 2.21 8.76 9.56
C ILE A 13 2.83 8.21 10.85
N ILE A 14 3.42 7.02 10.80
CA ILE A 14 4.04 6.37 11.96
C ILE A 14 5.36 7.06 12.33
N GLU A 15 6.28 7.20 11.37
CA GLU A 15 7.63 7.76 11.61
C GLU A 15 7.60 9.21 12.09
N ASP A 16 6.72 10.05 11.52
CA ASP A 16 6.63 11.46 11.88
C ASP A 16 5.71 11.74 13.09
N GLY A 17 5.24 10.68 13.77
CA GLY A 17 4.40 10.78 14.97
C GLY A 17 3.04 11.44 14.74
N TYR A 18 2.41 11.20 13.58
CA TYR A 18 1.03 11.63 13.35
C TYR A 18 0.04 10.78 14.16
N PHE A 19 -1.13 11.35 14.42
CA PHE A 19 -2.23 10.62 15.03
C PHE A 19 -2.72 9.52 14.09
N TYR A 20 -2.55 8.27 14.53
CA TYR A 20 -3.02 7.08 13.84
C TYR A 20 -3.96 6.29 14.76
N VAL A 21 -5.14 5.94 14.26
CA VAL A 21 -6.07 5.06 14.97
C VAL A 21 -5.80 3.65 14.53
N ASP A 22 -5.23 2.85 15.44
CA ASP A 22 -4.89 1.46 15.15
C ASP A 22 -6.13 0.60 14.86
N ARG A 23 -6.13 0.00 13.67
CA ARG A 23 -7.11 -0.98 13.17
C ARG A 23 -6.40 -2.14 12.46
N THR A 24 -5.11 -2.32 12.75
CA THR A 24 -4.26 -3.31 12.06
C THR A 24 -4.65 -4.75 12.41
N ASP A 25 -5.40 -4.97 13.50
CA ASP A 25 -6.00 -6.26 13.85
C ASP A 25 -6.90 -6.82 12.73
N HIS A 26 -7.47 -5.95 11.89
CA HIS A 26 -8.32 -6.33 10.77
C HIS A 26 -7.56 -6.98 9.60
N ILE A 27 -6.23 -6.93 9.57
CA ILE A 27 -5.41 -7.59 8.53
C ILE A 27 -5.72 -9.09 8.48
N ARG A 28 -5.88 -9.76 9.62
CA ARG A 28 -6.26 -11.19 9.66
C ARG A 28 -7.60 -11.45 8.97
N ARG A 29 -8.58 -10.59 9.22
CA ARG A 29 -9.90 -10.69 8.58
C ARG A 29 -9.82 -10.46 7.08
N ILE A 30 -8.95 -9.55 6.64
CA ILE A 30 -8.67 -9.29 5.22
C ILE A 30 -8.11 -10.57 4.58
N GLU A 31 -7.13 -11.22 5.21
CA GLU A 31 -6.54 -12.48 4.72
C GLU A 31 -7.56 -13.61 4.63
N GLU A 32 -8.50 -13.70 5.58
CA GLU A 32 -9.57 -14.70 5.60
C GLU A 32 -10.70 -14.43 4.59
N THR A 33 -10.89 -13.18 4.16
CA THR A 33 -12.03 -12.80 3.30
C THR A 33 -11.90 -13.35 1.89
N GLY A 34 -10.68 -13.47 1.36
CA GLY A 34 -10.44 -14.05 0.05
C GLY A 34 -9.21 -13.48 -0.66
N ARG A 35 -8.89 -14.08 -1.82
CA ARG A 35 -7.69 -13.73 -2.62
C ARG A 35 -7.83 -12.42 -3.39
N THR A 36 -9.06 -11.97 -3.62
CA THR A 36 -9.35 -10.77 -4.40
C THR A 36 -10.40 -9.96 -3.67
N LEU A 37 -10.00 -8.76 -3.24
CA LEU A 37 -10.81 -7.90 -2.39
C LEU A 37 -11.10 -6.59 -3.12
N LEU A 38 -12.37 -6.20 -3.12
CA LEU A 38 -12.84 -4.95 -3.70
C LEU A 38 -13.40 -4.04 -2.61
N PHE A 39 -12.75 -2.90 -2.38
CA PHE A 39 -13.16 -1.93 -1.37
C PHE A 39 -14.09 -0.85 -1.95
N LEU A 40 -15.39 -1.15 -2.02
CA LEU A 40 -16.42 -0.20 -2.46
C LEU A 40 -16.80 0.77 -1.32
N ARG A 41 -16.30 2.02 -1.33
CA ARG A 41 -16.68 3.07 -0.34
C ARG A 41 -16.54 4.50 -0.89
N PRO A 42 -17.19 5.52 -0.28
CA PRO A 42 -17.09 6.93 -0.67
C PRO A 42 -15.68 7.54 -0.61
N ARG A 43 -15.49 8.70 -1.24
CA ARG A 43 -14.23 9.48 -1.23
C ARG A 43 -13.81 9.83 0.22
N ARG A 44 -12.50 9.84 0.51
CA ARG A 44 -11.88 10.16 1.83
C ARG A 44 -12.12 9.15 2.97
N PHE A 45 -12.57 7.94 2.67
CA PHE A 45 -12.72 6.86 3.68
C PHE A 45 -11.41 6.10 4.02
N GLY A 46 -10.24 6.68 3.76
CA GLY A 46 -8.96 6.07 4.15
C GLY A 46 -8.53 4.84 3.34
N LYS A 47 -9.08 4.61 2.15
CA LYS A 47 -8.69 3.46 1.29
C LYS A 47 -7.22 3.50 0.90
N SER A 48 -6.70 4.66 0.48
CA SER A 48 -5.29 4.83 0.13
C SER A 48 -4.38 4.58 1.33
N LEU A 49 -4.77 5.06 2.52
CA LEU A 49 -4.05 4.77 3.76
C LEU A 49 -4.02 3.28 4.09
N LEU A 50 -5.15 2.58 3.92
CA LEU A 50 -5.21 1.13 4.11
C LEU A 50 -4.27 0.41 3.14
N LEU A 51 -4.28 0.77 1.85
CA LEU A 51 -3.41 0.16 0.84
C LEU A 51 -1.93 0.41 1.15
N SER A 52 -1.56 1.64 1.54
CA SER A 52 -0.20 1.97 1.97
C SER A 52 0.21 1.15 3.21
N MET A 53 -0.69 0.98 4.19
CA MET A 53 -0.43 0.13 5.35
C MET A 53 -0.19 -1.34 4.95
N LEU A 54 -1.05 -1.91 4.10
CA LEU A 54 -0.90 -3.29 3.63
C LEU A 54 0.37 -3.47 2.80
N GLN A 55 0.74 -2.49 1.96
CA GLN A 55 2.02 -2.49 1.24
C GLN A 55 3.18 -2.62 2.24
N ASN A 56 3.27 -1.72 3.24
CA ASN A 56 4.34 -1.77 4.22
C ASN A 56 4.35 -3.07 5.05
N TYR A 57 3.17 -3.66 5.30
CA TYR A 57 3.05 -4.89 6.08
C TYR A 57 3.51 -6.14 5.32
N TYR A 58 3.23 -6.20 4.02
CA TYR A 58 3.47 -7.41 3.22
C TYR A 58 4.78 -7.40 2.44
N ASP A 59 5.36 -6.23 2.19
CA ASP A 59 6.53 -6.06 1.34
C ASP A 59 7.81 -6.67 1.97
N VAL A 60 8.48 -7.55 1.23
CA VAL A 60 9.75 -8.18 1.65
C VAL A 60 10.88 -7.18 1.88
N THR A 61 10.92 -6.07 1.14
CA THR A 61 11.96 -5.03 1.27
C THR A 61 11.84 -4.26 2.58
N ARG A 62 10.68 -4.37 3.24
CA ARG A 62 10.36 -3.67 4.49
C ARG A 62 10.53 -4.54 5.74
N ALA A 63 11.13 -5.72 5.59
CA ALA A 63 11.29 -6.67 6.70
C ALA A 63 12.08 -6.09 7.88
N GLU A 64 13.14 -5.31 7.59
CA GLU A 64 13.97 -4.69 8.63
C GLU A 64 13.25 -3.56 9.38
N GLU A 65 12.25 -2.96 8.74
CA GLU A 65 11.46 -1.83 9.29
C GLU A 65 10.20 -2.31 10.04
N PHE A 66 9.98 -3.62 10.15
CA PHE A 66 8.75 -4.18 10.69
C PHE A 66 8.48 -3.72 12.14
N GLU A 67 9.50 -3.78 13.00
CA GLU A 67 9.34 -3.43 14.42
C GLU A 67 9.04 -1.94 14.59
N ASP A 68 9.73 -1.08 13.83
CA ASP A 68 9.53 0.37 13.87
C ASP A 68 8.12 0.75 13.39
N LEU A 69 7.64 0.13 12.31
CA LEU A 69 6.35 0.45 11.71
C LEU A 69 5.16 -0.20 12.43
N PHE A 70 5.32 -1.42 12.94
CA PHE A 70 4.19 -2.21 13.44
C PHE A 70 4.32 -2.66 14.89
N GLY A 71 5.51 -2.70 15.50
CA GLY A 71 5.74 -3.32 16.82
C GLY A 71 4.82 -2.80 17.93
N HIS A 72 4.51 -1.50 17.88
CA HIS A 72 3.59 -0.86 18.84
C HIS A 72 2.09 -1.06 18.52
N LEU A 73 1.75 -1.53 17.32
CA LEU A 73 0.39 -1.76 16.82
C LEU A 73 -0.11 -3.19 17.10
N ALA A 74 -1.42 -3.39 17.00
CA ALA A 74 -2.07 -4.67 17.28
C ALA A 74 -1.57 -5.82 16.40
N ILE A 75 -1.27 -5.56 15.13
CA ILE A 75 -0.72 -6.59 14.23
C ILE A 75 0.76 -6.89 14.51
N GLY A 76 1.57 -5.91 14.91
CA GLY A 76 3.00 -6.16 15.20
C GLY A 76 3.21 -7.00 16.43
N ARG A 77 2.33 -6.88 17.43
CA ARG A 77 2.34 -7.74 18.63
C ARG A 77 1.94 -9.19 18.36
N ASN A 78 1.31 -9.47 17.22
CA ASN A 78 0.90 -10.82 16.82
C ASN A 78 0.83 -10.93 15.29
N PRO A 79 1.99 -10.96 14.59
CA PRO A 79 2.03 -10.94 13.14
C PRO A 79 1.39 -12.19 12.53
N THR A 80 0.81 -12.04 11.33
CA THR A 80 0.38 -13.18 10.53
C THR A 80 1.60 -13.82 9.86
N PRO A 81 1.57 -15.10 9.49
CA PRO A 81 2.68 -15.74 8.76
C PRO A 81 3.03 -15.08 7.41
N LEU A 82 2.21 -14.14 6.95
CA LEU A 82 2.34 -13.46 5.67
C LEU A 82 3.09 -12.12 5.74
N HIS A 83 3.42 -11.63 6.94
CA HIS A 83 4.14 -10.36 7.10
C HIS A 83 5.48 -10.37 6.37
N ASN A 84 5.76 -9.34 5.57
CA ASN A 84 6.98 -9.18 4.77
C ASN A 84 7.36 -10.42 3.93
N ARG A 85 6.37 -11.07 3.29
CA ARG A 85 6.57 -12.27 2.45
C ARG A 85 6.31 -12.06 0.96
N TYR A 86 5.89 -10.86 0.54
CA TYR A 86 5.44 -10.62 -0.82
C TYR A 86 6.22 -9.51 -1.52
N PHE A 87 6.39 -9.66 -2.84
CA PHE A 87 6.67 -8.54 -3.73
C PHE A 87 5.35 -7.82 -4.04
N ILE A 88 5.34 -6.49 -3.95
CA ILE A 88 4.12 -5.69 -4.08
C ILE A 88 4.15 -4.88 -5.38
N LEU A 89 3.24 -5.17 -6.30
CA LEU A 89 3.02 -4.37 -7.51
C LEU A 89 1.83 -3.42 -7.30
N ILE A 90 2.07 -2.12 -7.47
CA ILE A 90 1.05 -1.08 -7.30
C ILE A 90 0.71 -0.46 -8.64
N TRP A 91 -0.58 -0.33 -8.90
CA TRP A 91 -1.11 0.44 -10.02
C TRP A 91 -2.04 1.55 -9.51
N ASP A 92 -1.60 2.80 -9.70
CA ASP A 92 -2.44 3.98 -9.46
C ASP A 92 -2.95 4.56 -10.78
N PHE A 93 -4.16 4.17 -11.18
CA PHE A 93 -4.76 4.65 -12.42
C PHE A 93 -5.29 6.10 -12.32
N SER A 94 -5.25 6.74 -11.14
CA SER A 94 -5.65 8.15 -11.04
C SER A 94 -4.67 9.10 -11.73
N CYS A 95 -3.45 8.64 -11.98
CA CYS A 95 -2.40 9.37 -12.71
C CYS A 95 -2.49 9.20 -14.24
N VAL A 96 -3.39 8.36 -14.75
CA VAL A 96 -3.55 8.12 -16.19
C VAL A 96 -4.49 9.16 -16.76
N ASP A 97 -3.98 10.01 -17.66
CA ASP A 97 -4.79 11.01 -18.37
C ASP A 97 -5.88 10.32 -19.21
N PRO A 98 -7.18 10.54 -18.90
CA PRO A 98 -8.29 9.93 -19.63
C PRO A 98 -8.75 10.77 -20.82
N TYR A 99 -8.15 11.93 -21.09
CA TYR A 99 -8.57 12.83 -22.16
C TYR A 99 -7.81 12.58 -23.46
N GLY A 100 -8.45 12.90 -24.59
CA GLY A 100 -7.88 12.75 -25.94
C GLY A 100 -8.47 11.58 -26.74
N SER A 101 -7.78 11.21 -27.82
CA SER A 101 -8.15 10.09 -28.67
C SER A 101 -7.95 8.74 -27.97
N VAL A 102 -8.65 7.70 -28.44
CA VAL A 102 -8.49 6.33 -27.93
C VAL A 102 -7.02 5.86 -27.97
N ALA A 103 -6.27 6.27 -29.00
CA ALA A 103 -4.86 5.95 -29.14
C ALA A 103 -4.01 6.63 -28.06
N GLU A 104 -4.31 7.88 -27.72
CA GLU A 104 -3.60 8.64 -26.69
C GLU A 104 -3.88 8.07 -25.29
N ILE A 105 -5.14 7.76 -24.98
CA ILE A 105 -5.54 7.12 -23.72
C ILE A 105 -4.83 5.77 -23.57
N LYS A 106 -4.83 4.95 -24.64
CA LYS A 106 -4.14 3.64 -24.65
C LYS A 106 -2.64 3.79 -24.41
N ARG A 107 -2.01 4.80 -25.02
CA ARG A 107 -0.59 5.11 -24.81
C ARG A 107 -0.32 5.54 -23.37
N SER A 108 -1.16 6.42 -22.81
CA SER A 108 -1.06 6.88 -21.42
C SER A 108 -1.13 5.71 -20.44
N LEU A 109 -2.12 4.82 -20.62
CA LEU A 109 -2.27 3.61 -19.81
C LEU A 109 -1.05 2.70 -19.89
N PHE A 110 -0.56 2.39 -21.10
CA PHE A 110 0.60 1.52 -21.24
C PHE A 110 1.88 2.14 -20.70
N ASN A 111 2.07 3.45 -20.84
CA ASN A 111 3.20 4.14 -20.24
C ASN A 111 3.19 3.98 -18.72
N HIS A 112 2.02 4.17 -18.08
CA HIS A 112 1.86 3.98 -16.64
C HIS A 112 2.15 2.55 -16.20
N VAL A 113 1.51 1.55 -16.83
CA VAL A 113 1.71 0.13 -16.48
C VAL A 113 3.18 -0.27 -16.66
N ASN A 114 3.80 0.12 -17.76
CA ASN A 114 5.21 -0.20 -18.03
C ASN A 114 6.15 0.50 -17.02
N ALA A 115 5.83 1.72 -16.61
CA ALA A 115 6.58 2.42 -15.57
C ALA A 115 6.46 1.71 -14.22
N SER A 116 5.26 1.31 -13.81
CA SER A 116 5.04 0.53 -12.57
C SER A 116 5.80 -0.79 -12.57
N ILE A 117 5.79 -1.53 -13.69
CA ILE A 117 6.53 -2.79 -13.81
C ILE A 117 8.05 -2.54 -13.73
N LYS A 118 8.56 -1.50 -14.39
CA LYS A 118 9.99 -1.15 -14.32
C LYS A 118 10.42 -0.76 -12.91
N SER A 119 9.60 0.02 -12.18
CA SER A 119 9.86 0.34 -10.78
C SER A 119 9.89 -0.93 -9.95
N PHE A 120 8.86 -1.77 -10.03
CA PHE A 120 8.81 -3.06 -9.35
C PHE A 120 10.06 -3.92 -9.59
N SER A 121 10.49 -4.09 -10.85
CA SER A 121 11.70 -4.85 -11.16
C SER A 121 12.98 -4.21 -10.63
N SER A 122 12.99 -2.88 -10.45
CA SER A 122 14.11 -2.17 -9.84
C SER A 122 14.12 -2.33 -8.32
N ASP A 123 12.96 -2.14 -7.69
CA ASP A 123 12.76 -2.15 -6.24
C ASP A 123 13.07 -3.53 -5.63
N TYR A 124 12.81 -4.60 -6.40
CA TYR A 124 13.03 -5.99 -5.97
C TYR A 124 14.25 -6.66 -6.61
N ARG A 125 15.15 -5.89 -7.24
CA ARG A 125 16.29 -6.46 -8.00
C ARG A 125 17.21 -7.33 -7.13
N GLU A 126 17.39 -6.99 -5.87
CA GLU A 126 18.30 -7.71 -4.96
C GLU A 126 17.70 -9.01 -4.41
N GLN A 127 16.38 -9.15 -4.51
CA GLN A 127 15.62 -10.30 -4.01
C GLN A 127 15.18 -11.28 -5.12
N LEU A 128 15.41 -10.93 -6.39
CA LEU A 128 15.13 -11.75 -7.59
C LEU A 128 16.37 -12.55 -8.02
#